data_AF-A0A2M7NST4-F1
#
_entry.id   AF-A0A2M7NST4-F1
#
_cell.length_a   1.000
_cell.length_b   1.000
_cell.length_c   1.000
_cell.angle_alpha   90.00
_cell.angle_beta   90.00
_cell.angle_gamma   90.00
#
_symmetry.space_group_name_H-M   'P 1'
#
loop_
_entity.id
_entity.type
_entity.pdbx_description
1 polymer ?
#
loop_
_entity_poly.entity_id
_entity_poly.type
_entity_poly.pdbx_seq_one_letter_code
_entity_poly.pdbx_strand_id
1 'polypeptide(L)'
;MMNPKIIFLFLFLIFTIHATYAQRKLGGNVNRENITIGVDGRIDTLSNNGSTKVILSGKTNYTDYKIFSHKRDTAFIDTTLSIKKEYAFNYLRKDNFELLPFHNQGQTFNNL
;
A
#
# COMPACT_ATOMS: atom_id res chain seq x y z
N MET A 1 26.89 -37.25 -55.09
CA MET A 1 26.01 -37.38 -53.91
C MET A 1 26.72 -36.80 -52.71
N MET A 2 26.10 -35.85 -51.99
CA MET A 2 26.72 -35.23 -50.81
C MET A 2 26.68 -36.20 -49.62
N ASN A 3 27.77 -36.27 -48.84
CA ASN A 3 27.91 -37.22 -47.74
C ASN A 3 26.85 -36.91 -46.65
N PRO A 4 26.07 -37.90 -46.19
CA PRO A 4 24.99 -37.68 -45.21
C PRO A 4 25.48 -37.06 -43.89
N LYS A 5 26.75 -37.31 -43.52
CA LYS A 5 27.35 -36.72 -42.32
C LYS A 5 27.56 -35.21 -42.45
N ILE A 6 27.94 -34.75 -43.64
CA ILE A 6 28.16 -33.33 -43.93
C ILE A 6 26.83 -32.58 -43.92
N ILE A 7 25.77 -33.19 -44.44
CA ILE A 7 24.41 -32.64 -44.42
C ILE A 7 23.93 -32.45 -42.97
N PHE A 8 24.15 -33.44 -42.11
CA PHE A 8 23.75 -33.36 -40.70
C PHE A 8 24.51 -32.27 -39.92
N LEU A 9 25.81 -32.13 -40.17
CA LEU A 9 26.63 -31.07 -39.58
C LEU A 9 26.12 -29.68 -39.99
N PHE A 10 25.74 -29.52 -41.26
CA PHE A 10 25.23 -28.26 -41.78
C PHE A 10 23.88 -27.88 -41.16
N LEU A 11 22.99 -28.87 -40.98
CA LEU A 11 21.69 -28.68 -40.32
C LEU A 11 21.87 -28.25 -38.85
N PHE A 12 22.82 -28.86 -38.15
CA PHE A 12 23.15 -28.52 -36.77
C PHE A 12 23.68 -27.08 -36.63
N LEU A 13 24.53 -26.64 -37.58
CA LEU A 13 25.06 -25.28 -37.59
C LEU A 13 23.96 -24.22 -37.80
N ILE A 14 22.98 -24.50 -38.66
CA ILE A 14 21.86 -23.58 -38.90
C ILE A 14 20.99 -23.44 -37.65
N PHE A 15 20.76 -24.54 -36.92
CA PHE A 15 19.94 -24.54 -35.71
C PHE A 15 20.55 -23.70 -34.57
N THR A 16 21.88 -23.72 -34.40
CA THR A 16 22.55 -22.96 -33.33
C THR A 16 22.57 -21.45 -33.58
N ILE A 17 22.58 -21.02 -34.85
CA ILE A 17 22.51 -19.59 -35.22
C ILE A 17 21.13 -18.98 -34.88
N HIS A 18 20.06 -19.77 -34.89
CA HIS A 18 18.72 -19.28 -34.54
C HIS A 18 18.53 -19.13 -33.03
N ALA A 19 19.33 -19.83 -32.21
CA ALA A 19 19.22 -19.79 -30.75
C ALA A 19 19.78 -18.51 -30.10
N THR A 20 20.60 -17.73 -30.82
CA THR A 20 21.24 -16.51 -30.27
C THR A 20 20.33 -15.28 -30.25
N TYR A 21 19.23 -15.27 -31.02
CA TYR A 21 18.28 -14.16 -31.08
C TYR A 21 17.23 -14.16 -29.94
N ALA A 22 17.28 -15.13 -29.03
CA ALA A 22 16.31 -15.25 -27.92
C ALA A 22 16.78 -14.62 -26.60
N GLN A 23 18.00 -14.07 -26.54
CA GLN A 23 18.51 -13.40 -25.35
C GLN A 23 17.92 -11.98 -25.22
N ARG A 24 16.93 -11.82 -24.34
CA ARG A 24 16.49 -10.50 -23.87
C ARG A 24 17.47 -9.95 -22.84
N LYS A 25 17.82 -8.66 -22.92
CA LYS A 25 18.55 -7.96 -21.86
C LYS A 25 17.70 -8.03 -20.59
N LEU A 26 18.19 -8.69 -19.53
CA LEU A 26 17.54 -8.62 -18.22
C LEU A 26 17.77 -7.19 -17.70
N GLY A 27 16.76 -6.34 -17.85
CA GLY A 27 16.77 -4.98 -17.34
C GLY A 27 16.88 -5.03 -15.83
N GLY A 28 18.07 -4.73 -15.30
CA GLY A 28 18.22 -4.40 -13.89
C GLY A 28 17.38 -3.17 -13.60
N ASN A 29 16.58 -3.22 -12.54
CA ASN A 29 15.81 -2.08 -12.08
C ASN A 29 16.81 -0.97 -11.72
N VAL A 30 16.99 0.02 -12.60
CA VAL A 30 17.88 1.14 -12.33
C VAL A 30 17.09 2.10 -11.47
N ASN A 31 17.22 1.95 -10.15
CA ASN A 31 16.74 2.94 -9.20
C ASN A 31 17.61 4.21 -9.36
N ARG A 32 17.28 5.04 -10.35
CA ARG A 32 17.57 6.47 -10.27
C ARG A 32 16.50 7.06 -9.38
N GLU A 33 16.94 7.74 -8.34
CA GLU A 33 16.09 8.27 -7.27
C GLU A 33 14.80 8.88 -7.85
N ASN A 34 13.66 8.29 -7.46
CA ASN A 34 12.28 8.73 -7.72
C ASN A 34 11.63 8.41 -9.09
N ILE A 35 12.22 7.59 -9.96
CA ILE A 35 11.53 7.15 -11.20
C ILE A 35 11.61 5.63 -11.37
N THR A 36 10.48 4.95 -11.17
CA THR A 36 10.33 3.52 -11.52
C THR A 36 10.08 3.41 -13.02
N ILE A 37 11.04 2.84 -13.75
CA ILE A 37 10.91 2.57 -15.19
C ILE A 37 10.50 1.11 -15.36
N GLY A 38 9.31 0.89 -15.94
CA GLY A 38 8.81 -0.43 -16.27
C GLY A 38 9.71 -1.16 -17.27
N VAL A 39 9.58 -2.48 -17.35
CA VAL A 39 10.36 -3.33 -18.29
C VAL A 39 10.13 -2.94 -19.76
N ASP A 40 9.02 -2.25 -20.04
CA ASP A 40 8.62 -1.71 -21.34
C ASP A 40 9.12 -0.27 -21.59
N GLY A 41 9.91 0.31 -20.67
CA GLY A 41 10.43 1.67 -20.76
C GLY A 41 9.43 2.76 -20.40
N ARG A 42 8.22 2.41 -19.93
CA ARG A 42 7.24 3.39 -19.47
C ARG A 42 7.64 3.93 -18.10
N ILE A 43 7.51 5.24 -17.94
CA ILE A 43 7.71 5.92 -16.67
C ILE A 43 6.39 5.86 -15.91
N ASP A 44 6.37 5.13 -14.79
CA ASP A 44 5.21 5.12 -13.90
C ASP A 44 5.30 6.29 -12.92
N THR A 45 4.41 7.27 -13.08
CA THR A 45 4.31 8.44 -12.18
C THR A 45 3.41 8.18 -10.97
N LEU A 46 2.66 7.07 -10.96
CA LEU A 46 1.79 6.67 -9.84
C LEU A 46 2.46 5.70 -8.86
N SER A 47 3.60 5.09 -9.22
CA SER A 47 4.42 4.25 -8.33
C SER A 47 5.16 5.11 -7.30
N ASN A 48 4.41 5.75 -6.41
CA ASN A 48 4.95 6.29 -5.17
C ASN A 48 4.95 5.16 -4.12
N ASN A 49 5.97 4.31 -4.16
CA ASN A 49 6.18 3.27 -3.15
C ASN A 49 6.82 3.83 -1.86
N GLY A 50 6.97 5.15 -1.75
CA GLY A 50 7.49 5.80 -0.56
C GLY A 50 6.43 5.86 0.54
N SER A 51 6.72 5.29 1.70
CA SER A 51 5.98 5.62 2.91
C SER A 51 6.32 7.05 3.31
N THR A 52 5.37 7.98 3.18
CA THR A 52 5.54 9.32 3.74
C THR A 52 5.57 9.20 5.25
N LYS A 53 6.77 9.19 5.83
CA LYS A 53 6.95 9.29 7.28
C LYS A 53 6.53 10.69 7.69
N VAL A 54 5.27 10.85 8.11
CA VAL A 54 4.77 12.11 8.66
C VAL A 54 5.48 12.33 10.00
N ILE A 55 6.55 13.12 9.98
CA ILE A 55 7.22 13.58 11.19
C ILE A 55 6.38 14.72 11.76
N LEU A 56 5.47 14.38 12.66
CA LEU A 56 4.67 15.37 13.40
C LEU A 56 5.63 16.18 14.28
N SER A 57 5.91 17.43 13.90
CA SER A 57 6.85 18.28 14.64
C SER A 57 6.26 18.87 15.93
N GLY A 58 4.99 18.56 16.27
CA GLY A 58 4.28 19.15 17.40
C GLY A 58 3.14 18.29 17.94
N LYS A 59 2.55 18.76 19.05
CA LYS A 59 1.35 18.18 19.67
C LYS A 59 0.15 18.41 18.74
N THR A 60 -0.46 17.32 18.25
CA THR A 60 -1.65 17.38 17.41
C THR A 60 -2.91 17.59 18.27
N ASN A 61 -3.86 18.34 17.75
CA ASN A 61 -5.17 18.55 18.36
C ASN A 61 -6.26 17.98 17.44
N TYR A 62 -7.42 17.66 18.01
CA TYR A 62 -8.55 17.14 17.24
C TYR A 62 -9.02 18.10 16.13
N THR A 63 -8.72 19.40 16.26
CA THR A 63 -9.00 20.45 15.27
C THR A 63 -8.18 20.32 13.98
N ASP A 64 -7.08 19.59 14.00
CA ASP A 64 -6.16 19.48 12.87
C ASP A 64 -6.69 18.52 11.79
N TYR A 65 -7.77 17.79 12.09
CA TYR A 65 -8.33 16.74 11.25
C TYR A 65 -9.73 17.09 10.74
N LYS A 66 -10.06 16.55 9.56
CA LYS A 66 -11.39 16.65 8.92
C LYS A 66 -11.86 15.27 8.47
N ILE A 67 -13.16 15.03 8.59
CA ILE A 67 -13.81 13.79 8.12
C ILE A 67 -14.35 14.05 6.72
N PHE A 68 -13.97 13.21 5.75
CA PHE A 68 -14.45 13.28 4.37
C PHE A 68 -15.46 12.17 4.09
N SER A 69 -16.65 12.53 3.59
CA SER A 69 -17.67 11.56 3.18
C SER A 69 -17.44 11.09 1.74
N HIS A 70 -18.01 9.94 1.36
CA HIS A 70 -17.99 9.47 -0.04
C HIS A 70 -18.76 10.41 -0.99
N LYS A 71 -19.64 11.26 -0.44
CA LYS A 71 -20.35 12.32 -1.17
C LYS A 71 -19.53 13.61 -1.31
N ARG A 72 -18.26 13.60 -0.88
CA ARG A 72 -17.32 14.74 -0.88
C ARG A 72 -17.71 15.87 0.09
N ASP A 73 -18.41 15.53 1.18
CA ASP A 73 -18.70 16.47 2.26
C ASP A 73 -17.58 16.46 3.30
N THR A 74 -17.40 17.58 4.01
CA THR A 74 -16.44 17.71 5.11
C THR A 74 -17.13 18.01 6.43
N ALA A 75 -16.80 17.24 7.47
CA ALA A 75 -17.25 17.49 8.84
C ALA A 75 -16.07 17.65 9.82
N PHE A 76 -16.29 18.40 10.90
CA PHE A 76 -15.32 18.55 11.99
C PHE A 76 -15.37 17.35 12.94
N ILE A 77 -14.26 17.08 13.62
CA ILE A 77 -14.21 16.08 14.69
C ILE A 77 -14.88 16.65 15.94
N ASP A 78 -15.92 15.97 16.42
CA ASP A 78 -16.58 16.26 17.68
C ASP A 78 -16.07 15.33 18.79
N THR A 79 -15.39 15.90 19.79
CA THR A 79 -14.83 15.21 20.95
C THR A 79 -15.65 15.42 22.23
N THR A 80 -16.81 16.09 22.15
CA THR A 80 -17.61 16.45 23.34
C THR A 80 -18.22 15.21 23.98
N LEU A 81 -17.95 15.00 25.27
CA LEU A 81 -18.63 14.00 26.10
C LEU A 81 -19.94 14.59 26.64
N SER A 82 -21.06 13.90 26.41
CA SER A 82 -22.36 14.32 26.94
C SER A 82 -23.13 13.12 27.46
N ILE A 83 -23.96 13.32 28.49
CA ILE A 83 -24.80 12.28 29.09
C ILE A 83 -25.69 11.60 28.04
N LYS A 84 -26.22 12.37 27.07
CA LYS A 84 -27.03 11.83 25.98
C LYS A 84 -26.24 10.86 25.09
N LYS A 85 -24.98 11.17 24.77
CA LYS A 85 -24.11 10.28 23.99
C LYS A 85 -23.78 9.01 24.78
N GLU A 86 -23.52 9.15 26.08
CA GLU A 86 -23.25 8.01 26.97
C GLU A 86 -24.42 7.02 26.96
N TYR A 87 -25.66 7.50 27.12
CA TYR A 87 -26.85 6.64 27.08
C TYR A 87 -27.10 5.97 25.73
N ALA A 88 -26.55 6.47 24.63
CA ALA A 88 -26.67 5.81 23.32
C ALA A 88 -25.85 4.52 23.24
N PHE A 89 -24.70 4.45 23.93
CA PHE A 89 -23.81 3.29 23.92
C PHE A 89 -23.95 2.41 25.17
N ASN A 90 -24.48 2.97 26.26
CA ASN A 90 -24.63 2.29 27.54
C ASN A 90 -25.98 1.57 27.66
N TYR A 91 -26.09 0.43 26.98
CA TYR A 91 -27.32 -0.38 27.01
C TYR A 91 -27.66 -0.89 28.42
N LEU A 92 -26.64 -1.15 29.24
CA LEU A 92 -26.78 -1.68 30.61
C LEU A 92 -27.20 -0.62 31.63
N ARG A 93 -27.21 0.67 31.24
CA ARG A 93 -27.51 1.82 32.11
C ARG A 93 -26.68 1.83 33.40
N LYS A 94 -25.39 1.51 33.28
CA LYS A 94 -24.42 1.59 34.39
C LYS A 94 -23.84 3.00 34.49
N ASP A 95 -23.26 3.36 35.62
CA ASP A 95 -22.57 4.65 35.73
C ASP A 95 -21.12 4.52 35.24
N ASN A 96 -20.91 4.75 33.94
CA ASN A 96 -19.61 4.69 33.29
C ASN A 96 -19.23 6.05 32.68
N PHE A 97 -19.76 7.15 33.21
CA PHE A 97 -19.40 8.46 32.69
C PHE A 97 -17.90 8.71 32.86
N GLU A 98 -17.26 9.30 31.85
CA GLU A 98 -15.79 9.48 31.75
C GLU A 98 -14.96 8.18 31.67
N LEU A 99 -15.60 7.01 31.52
CA LEU A 99 -14.93 5.73 31.37
C LEU A 99 -15.06 5.19 29.95
N LEU A 100 -13.93 4.77 29.35
CA LEU A 100 -13.90 4.12 28.04
C LEU A 100 -13.71 2.60 28.19
N PRO A 101 -14.71 1.77 27.81
CA PRO A 101 -14.57 0.32 27.82
C PRO A 101 -13.65 -0.16 26.69
N PHE A 102 -12.82 -1.17 26.97
CA PHE A 102 -12.10 -1.89 25.92
C PHE A 102 -13.05 -2.81 25.16
N HIS A 103 -12.68 -3.11 23.91
CA HIS A 103 -13.42 -4.07 23.08
C HIS A 103 -13.36 -5.51 23.64
N ASN A 104 -12.33 -5.82 24.44
CA ASN A 104 -12.15 -7.13 25.06
C ASN A 104 -12.99 -7.28 26.33
N GLN A 105 -13.79 -8.33 26.39
CA GLN A 105 -14.58 -8.66 27.58
C GLN A 105 -13.67 -9.05 28.75
N GLY A 106 -13.96 -8.50 29.93
CA GLY A 106 -13.21 -8.78 31.17
C GLY A 106 -12.03 -7.85 31.47
N GLN A 107 -11.75 -6.83 30.65
CA GLN A 107 -10.79 -5.77 30.98
C GLN A 107 -11.44 -4.60 31.75
N THR A 108 -10.62 -3.90 32.54
CA THR A 108 -11.01 -2.69 33.29
C THR A 108 -11.19 -1.48 32.36
N PHE A 109 -11.83 -0.41 32.81
CA PHE A 109 -11.99 0.82 32.02
C PHE A 109 -10.73 1.69 31.97
N ASN A 110 -10.59 2.51 30.93
CA ASN A 110 -9.70 3.67 30.92
C ASN A 110 -10.47 4.93 31.34
N ASN A 111 -9.78 5.90 31.96
CA ASN A 111 -10.32 7.24 32.19
C ASN A 111 -10.07 8.12 30.96
N LEU A 112 -11.08 8.90 30.57
CA LEU A 112 -11.05 9.83 29.44
C LEU A 112 -10.45 11.20 29.80
#